data_AF-A0A7S0PP10-F1
#
_entry.id   AF-A0A7S0PP10-F1
#
_cell.length_a   1.000
_cell.length_b   1.000
_cell.length_c   1.000
_cell.angle_alpha   90.00
_cell.angle_beta   90.00
_cell.angle_gamma   90.00
#
_symmetry.space_group_name_H-M   'P 1'
#
loop_
_entity.id
_entity.type
_entity.pdbx_description
1 polymer ?
#
loop_
_entity_poly.entity_id
_entity_poly.type
_entity_poly.pdbx_seq_one_letter_code
_entity_poly.pdbx_strand_id
1 'polypeptide(L)'
;MSDGGSKLYVPNLDSGGESAETKGAQMLRRLMTHVAIRVVQGHLEGLGNDGGFAPQASNFDGSCGSPDLADLLWAMENVPLGDGDSWISAFMKKNPVVALRVLEARKAYCEEFDYQQMRGTVRELIDSGNVKLMREHANISFGNDENVRPGSEGGSGGTDQGTSRWGNDG
;
A
#
# COMPACT_ATOMS: atom_id res chain seq x y z
N MET A 1 -12.65 8.46 -38.54
CA MET A 1 -12.64 7.20 -37.77
C MET A 1 -12.04 7.51 -36.42
N SER A 2 -12.78 7.16 -35.37
CA SER A 2 -12.67 7.60 -33.97
C SER A 2 -11.40 7.13 -33.27
N ASP A 3 -10.79 8.00 -32.47
CA ASP A 3 -10.48 7.68 -31.07
C ASP A 3 -10.29 8.97 -30.25
N GLY A 4 -11.40 9.67 -30.00
CA GLY A 4 -11.46 10.66 -28.93
C GLY A 4 -11.64 9.93 -27.61
N GLY A 5 -10.60 9.22 -27.16
CA GLY A 5 -10.61 8.55 -25.86
C GLY A 5 -10.81 9.60 -24.78
N SER A 6 -11.95 9.56 -24.09
CA SER A 6 -12.28 10.45 -22.99
C SER A 6 -11.20 10.37 -21.92
N LYS A 7 -10.26 11.32 -21.92
CA LYS A 7 -9.22 11.43 -20.89
C LYS A 7 -9.93 11.67 -19.57
N LEU A 8 -9.66 10.82 -18.58
CA LEU A 8 -10.22 10.97 -17.23
C LEU A 8 -9.89 12.38 -16.72
N TYR A 9 -10.91 13.15 -16.34
CA TYR A 9 -10.73 14.45 -15.70
C TYR A 9 -10.13 14.24 -14.31
N VAL A 10 -8.97 14.85 -14.06
CA VAL A 10 -8.27 14.78 -12.76
C VAL A 10 -8.28 16.18 -12.14
N PRO A 11 -9.17 16.48 -11.17
CA PRO A 11 -9.41 17.84 -10.66
C PRO A 11 -8.16 18.58 -10.14
N ASN A 12 -7.14 17.86 -9.66
CA ASN A 12 -5.93 18.44 -9.06
C ASN A 12 -4.83 18.80 -10.05
N LEU A 13 -4.81 18.22 -11.26
CA LEU A 13 -3.71 18.45 -12.22
C LEU A 13 -3.84 19.83 -12.89
N ASP A 14 -5.07 20.30 -13.10
CA ASP A 14 -5.37 21.58 -13.75
C ASP A 14 -5.39 22.78 -12.77
N SER A 15 -5.33 22.52 -11.46
CA SER A 15 -5.40 23.54 -10.39
C SER A 15 -4.03 23.90 -9.78
N GLY A 16 -2.93 23.36 -10.33
CA GLY A 16 -1.57 23.60 -9.84
C GLY A 16 -1.15 22.75 -8.63
N GLY A 17 -1.87 21.67 -8.33
CA GLY A 17 -1.51 20.71 -7.27
C GLY A 17 -0.46 19.69 -7.70
N GLU A 18 0.08 18.94 -6.73
CA GLU A 18 0.96 17.80 -7.01
C GLU A 18 0.21 16.71 -7.80
N SER A 19 0.85 16.20 -8.86
CA SER A 19 0.27 15.14 -9.68
C SER A 19 0.14 13.82 -8.90
N ALA A 20 -0.85 12.99 -9.27
CA ALA A 20 -1.00 11.66 -8.67
C ALA A 20 0.24 10.79 -8.91
N GLU A 21 0.91 10.98 -10.05
CA GLU A 21 2.15 10.34 -10.42
C GLU A 21 3.31 10.74 -9.48
N THR A 22 3.42 12.03 -9.14
CA THR A 22 4.43 12.51 -8.18
C THR A 22 4.17 11.91 -6.79
N LYS A 23 2.92 11.89 -6.35
CA LYS A 23 2.54 11.25 -5.08
C LYS A 23 2.85 9.74 -5.09
N GLY A 24 2.57 9.06 -6.20
CA GLY A 24 2.95 7.67 -6.41
C GLY A 24 4.47 7.46 -6.35
N ALA A 25 5.25 8.34 -6.98
CA ALA A 25 6.71 8.30 -6.92
C ALA A 25 7.25 8.49 -5.50
N GLN A 26 6.64 9.36 -4.69
CA GLN A 26 7.00 9.50 -3.28
C GLN A 26 6.72 8.22 -2.47
N MET A 27 5.61 7.53 -2.75
CA MET A 27 5.32 6.23 -2.13
C MET A 27 6.35 5.17 -2.55
N LEU A 28 6.76 5.17 -3.83
CA LEU A 28 7.83 4.29 -4.32
C LEU A 28 9.18 4.61 -3.66
N ARG A 29 9.54 5.89 -3.48
CA ARG A 29 10.76 6.27 -2.73
C ARG A 29 10.77 5.67 -1.33
N ARG A 30 9.64 5.73 -0.62
CA ARG A 30 9.49 5.11 0.70
C ARG A 30 9.66 3.59 0.62
N LEU A 31 9.05 2.94 -0.37
CA LEU A 31 9.20 1.50 -0.62
C LEU A 31 10.66 1.11 -0.88
N MET A 32 11.35 1.79 -1.80
CA MET A 32 12.74 1.48 -2.14
C MET A 32 13.66 1.63 -0.93
N THR A 33 13.40 2.63 -0.09
CA THR A 33 14.14 2.81 1.17
C THR A 33 13.89 1.64 2.12
N HIS A 34 12.65 1.16 2.25
CA HIS A 34 12.34 -0.02 3.06
C HIS A 34 13.06 -1.28 2.56
N VAL A 35 13.01 -1.53 1.24
CA VAL A 35 13.69 -2.69 0.64
C VAL A 35 15.19 -2.61 0.86
N ALA A 36 15.80 -1.44 0.64
CA ALA A 36 17.23 -1.24 0.86
C ALA A 36 17.67 -1.49 2.32
N ILE A 37 16.87 -1.05 3.29
CA ILE A 37 17.11 -1.37 4.71
C ILE A 37 17.15 -2.89 4.93
N ARG A 38 16.21 -3.64 4.34
CA ARG A 38 16.17 -5.10 4.45
C ARG A 38 17.34 -5.79 3.76
N VAL A 39 17.75 -5.30 2.59
CA VAL A 39 18.93 -5.81 1.89
C VAL A 39 20.19 -5.61 2.74
N VAL A 40 20.39 -4.40 3.27
CA VAL A 40 21.55 -4.10 4.12
C VAL A 40 21.51 -4.89 5.43
N GLN A 41 20.34 -5.07 6.04
CA GLN A 41 20.16 -5.95 7.19
C GLN A 41 20.64 -7.38 6.86
N GLY A 42 20.19 -7.94 5.74
CA GLY A 42 20.60 -9.28 5.31
C GLY A 42 22.11 -9.40 5.09
N HIS A 43 22.75 -8.40 4.46
CA HIS A 43 24.21 -8.37 4.31
C HIS A 43 24.95 -8.32 5.66
N LEU A 44 24.43 -7.58 6.64
CA LEU A 44 25.01 -7.50 7.99
C LEU A 44 24.79 -8.79 8.81
N GLU A 45 23.69 -9.50 8.55
CA GLU A 45 23.41 -10.83 9.11
C GLU A 45 24.25 -11.95 8.46
N GLY A 46 25.00 -11.63 7.41
CA GLY A 46 25.87 -12.57 6.70
C GLY A 46 25.19 -13.34 5.56
N LEU A 47 23.98 -12.95 5.14
CA LEU A 47 23.35 -13.51 3.94
C LEU A 47 24.21 -13.17 2.70
N GLY A 48 24.57 -14.21 1.94
CA GLY A 48 25.43 -14.09 0.74
C GLY A 48 26.94 -14.16 1.02
N ASN A 49 27.35 -14.44 2.26
CA ASN A 49 28.76 -14.64 2.60
C ASN A 49 29.16 -16.12 2.56
N ASP A 50 29.60 -16.60 1.40
CA ASP A 50 30.20 -17.93 1.21
C ASP A 50 31.70 -17.99 1.61
N GLY A 51 32.26 -16.93 2.20
CA GLY A 51 33.70 -16.72 2.34
C GLY A 51 34.23 -16.33 3.73
N GLY A 52 33.42 -16.36 4.79
CA GLY A 52 33.92 -16.26 6.17
C GLY A 52 34.35 -14.87 6.68
N PHE A 53 33.99 -13.77 6.01
CA PHE A 53 34.35 -12.40 6.44
C PHE A 53 33.21 -11.54 6.97
N ALA A 54 31.97 -12.06 7.08
CA ALA A 54 30.93 -11.35 7.83
C ALA A 54 31.27 -11.39 9.33
N PRO A 55 31.27 -10.26 10.05
CA PRO A 55 31.33 -10.28 11.51
C PRO A 55 30.20 -11.18 12.02
N GLN A 56 30.46 -12.00 13.05
CA GLN A 56 29.43 -12.89 13.58
C GLN A 56 28.22 -12.06 14.02
N ALA A 57 27.12 -12.19 13.31
CA ALA A 57 25.91 -11.42 13.57
C ALA A 57 25.34 -11.72 14.96
N SER A 58 25.52 -12.95 15.43
CA SER A 58 25.21 -13.43 16.76
C SER A 58 26.44 -13.94 17.48
N ASN A 59 26.61 -13.51 18.73
CA ASN A 59 27.57 -14.08 19.65
C ASN A 59 27.06 -15.42 20.21
N PHE A 60 27.93 -16.18 20.87
CA PHE A 60 27.60 -17.47 21.49
C PHE A 60 26.46 -17.38 22.53
N ASP A 61 26.31 -16.23 23.19
CA ASP A 61 25.27 -15.95 24.19
C ASP A 61 23.92 -15.49 23.58
N GLY A 62 23.81 -15.44 22.26
CA GLY A 62 22.62 -14.98 21.54
C GLY A 62 22.51 -13.46 21.41
N SER A 63 23.47 -12.68 21.90
CA SER A 63 23.53 -11.23 21.69
C SER A 63 23.97 -10.88 20.26
N CYS A 64 23.65 -9.67 19.80
CA CYS A 64 24.13 -9.19 18.50
C CYS A 64 25.63 -8.90 18.56
N GLY A 65 26.43 -9.62 17.77
CA GLY A 65 27.89 -9.48 17.70
C GLY A 65 28.37 -8.35 16.78
N SER A 66 27.46 -7.67 16.09
CA SER A 66 27.74 -6.58 15.16
C SER A 66 27.11 -5.27 15.64
N PRO A 67 27.91 -4.27 16.07
CA PRO A 67 27.39 -2.94 16.43
C PRO A 67 26.60 -2.28 15.30
N ASP A 68 27.02 -2.50 14.04
CA ASP A 68 26.33 -2.00 12.85
C ASP A 68 24.93 -2.60 12.70
N LEU A 69 24.79 -3.91 12.94
CA LEU A 69 23.50 -4.59 12.90
C LEU A 69 22.63 -4.14 14.08
N ALA A 70 23.19 -4.05 15.29
CA ALA A 70 22.47 -3.58 16.47
C ALA A 70 21.92 -2.16 16.29
N ASP A 71 22.71 -1.24 15.73
CA ASP A 71 22.28 0.12 15.43
C ASP A 71 21.17 0.17 14.38
N LEU A 72 21.29 -0.65 13.33
CA LEU A 72 20.28 -0.76 12.29
C LEU A 72 18.96 -1.30 12.84
N LEU A 73 18.99 -2.39 13.61
CA LEU A 73 17.80 -2.98 14.23
C LEU A 73 17.13 -2.00 15.18
N TRP A 74 17.91 -1.29 16.00
CA TRP A 74 17.39 -0.24 16.86
C TRP A 74 16.68 0.85 16.04
N ALA A 75 17.26 1.29 14.93
CA ALA A 75 16.65 2.32 14.09
C ALA A 75 15.39 1.83 13.36
N MET A 76 15.33 0.55 12.97
CA MET A 76 14.15 -0.06 12.39
C MET A 76 12.96 -0.11 13.36
N GLU A 77 13.23 -0.28 14.66
CA GLU A 77 12.21 -0.30 15.71
C GLU A 77 11.82 1.10 16.19
N ASN A 78 12.79 2.02 16.31
CA ASN A 78 12.60 3.28 17.03
C ASN A 78 12.48 4.52 16.15
N VAL A 79 12.87 4.44 14.87
CA VAL A 79 12.79 5.57 13.92
C VAL A 79 11.66 5.29 12.92
N PRO A 80 10.63 6.15 12.85
CA PRO A 80 9.58 6.00 11.85
C PRO A 80 10.15 6.11 10.43
N LEU A 81 9.81 5.16 9.54
CA LEU A 81 10.30 5.16 8.16
C LEU A 81 9.97 6.46 7.40
N GLY A 82 8.89 7.15 7.78
CA GLY A 82 8.53 8.46 7.22
C GLY A 82 8.55 8.47 5.68
N ASP A 83 9.20 9.45 5.09
CA ASP A 83 9.28 9.57 3.64
C ASP A 83 10.51 8.85 3.03
N GLY A 84 11.22 8.07 3.85
CA GLY A 84 12.50 7.42 3.54
C GLY A 84 13.69 8.33 3.87
N ASP A 85 13.71 9.54 3.33
CA ASP A 85 14.83 10.48 3.54
C ASP A 85 14.93 10.95 4.99
N SER A 86 13.81 11.19 5.65
CA SER A 86 13.77 11.54 7.08
C SER A 86 14.34 10.42 7.95
N TRP A 87 14.05 9.16 7.62
CA TRP A 87 14.58 8.01 8.35
C TRP A 87 16.10 7.89 8.17
N ILE A 88 16.58 8.01 6.92
CA ILE A 88 18.03 7.95 6.64
C ILE A 88 18.76 9.10 7.32
N SER A 89 18.21 10.32 7.27
CA SER A 89 18.78 11.49 7.95
C SER A 89 18.88 11.29 9.47
N ALA A 90 17.85 10.69 10.09
CA ALA A 90 17.87 10.36 11.51
C ALA A 90 18.89 9.24 11.83
N PHE A 91 18.91 8.16 11.04
CA PHE A 91 19.80 7.03 11.26
C PHE A 91 21.26 7.37 10.99
N MET A 92 21.55 8.20 9.98
CA MET A 92 22.91 8.64 9.62
C MET A 92 23.61 9.38 10.76
N LYS A 93 22.87 10.04 11.66
CA LYS A 93 23.44 10.67 12.87
C LYS A 93 23.97 9.64 13.87
N LYS A 94 23.43 8.42 13.84
CA LYS A 94 23.83 7.30 14.72
C LYS A 94 24.89 6.43 14.07
N ASN A 95 24.64 5.98 12.83
CA ASN A 95 25.57 5.12 12.09
C ASN A 95 25.67 5.57 10.61
N PRO A 96 26.60 6.48 10.29
CA PRO A 96 26.73 7.01 8.93
C PRO A 96 27.24 5.96 7.92
N VAL A 97 28.02 4.97 8.36
CA VAL A 97 28.57 3.93 7.49
C VAL A 97 27.45 3.03 6.95
N VAL A 98 26.58 2.54 7.84
CA VAL A 98 25.43 1.71 7.42
C VAL A 98 24.41 2.54 6.65
N ALA A 99 24.17 3.80 7.05
CA ALA A 99 23.27 4.69 6.31
C ALA A 99 23.73 4.93 4.86
N LEU A 100 25.03 5.08 4.60
CA LEU A 100 25.58 5.17 3.24
C LEU A 100 25.33 3.88 2.45
N ARG A 101 25.47 2.70 3.08
CA ARG A 101 25.12 1.43 2.43
C ARG A 101 23.64 1.36 2.03
N VAL A 102 22.74 1.90 2.87
CA VAL A 102 21.30 2.00 2.54
C VAL A 102 21.06 2.95 1.37
N LEU A 103 21.79 4.08 1.29
CA LEU A 103 21.72 5.00 0.16
C LEU A 103 22.14 4.34 -1.16
N GLU A 104 23.25 3.60 -1.17
CA GLU A 104 23.70 2.88 -2.36
C GLU A 104 22.73 1.75 -2.73
N ALA A 105 22.27 0.97 -1.75
CA ALA A 105 21.33 -0.12 -1.97
C ALA A 105 19.99 0.36 -2.54
N ARG A 106 19.43 1.49 -2.05
CA ARG A 106 18.15 2.00 -2.59
C ARG A 106 18.30 2.58 -3.99
N LYS A 107 19.46 3.14 -4.31
CA LYS A 107 19.78 3.61 -5.66
C LYS A 107 19.87 2.43 -6.62
N ALA A 108 20.66 1.40 -6.28
CA ALA A 108 20.78 0.19 -7.07
C ALA A 108 19.41 -0.50 -7.25
N TYR A 109 18.64 -0.64 -6.17
CA TYR A 109 17.31 -1.27 -6.26
C TYR A 109 16.33 -0.44 -7.11
N CYS A 110 16.40 0.88 -7.09
CA CYS A 110 15.62 1.73 -7.98
C CYS A 110 15.95 1.50 -9.46
N GLU A 111 17.20 1.16 -9.79
CA GLU A 111 17.62 0.87 -11.17
C GLU A 111 17.21 -0.55 -11.60
N GLU A 112 17.24 -1.52 -10.68
CA GLU A 112 16.87 -2.92 -10.94
C GLU A 112 15.35 -3.19 -10.88
N PHE A 113 14.57 -2.27 -10.34
CA PHE A 113 13.13 -2.46 -10.15
C PHE A 113 12.39 -2.51 -11.50
N ASP A 114 11.66 -3.60 -11.76
CA ASP A 114 10.89 -3.76 -12.99
C ASP A 114 9.59 -2.95 -12.97
N TYR A 115 9.69 -1.70 -13.38
CA TYR A 115 8.54 -0.80 -13.50
C TYR A 115 7.49 -1.26 -14.52
N GLN A 116 7.89 -2.02 -15.56
CA GLN A 116 6.94 -2.50 -16.57
C GLN A 116 6.11 -3.65 -16.00
N GLN A 117 6.75 -4.58 -15.29
CA GLN A 117 6.06 -5.63 -14.56
C GLN A 117 5.13 -5.03 -13.50
N MET A 118 5.59 -4.04 -12.71
CA MET A 118 4.74 -3.36 -11.73
C MET A 118 3.48 -2.78 -12.38
N ARG A 119 3.62 -2.09 -13.53
CA ARG A 119 2.47 -1.55 -14.27
C ARG A 119 1.49 -2.64 -14.69
N GLY A 120 1.99 -3.79 -15.15
CA GLY A 120 1.18 -4.96 -15.49
C GLY A 120 0.41 -5.50 -14.27
N THR A 121 1.13 -5.74 -13.17
CA THR A 121 0.55 -6.25 -11.91
C THR A 121 -0.48 -5.30 -11.32
N VAL A 122 -0.24 -3.99 -11.34
CA VAL A 122 -1.22 -3.00 -10.84
C VAL A 122 -2.55 -3.09 -11.60
N ARG A 123 -2.51 -3.26 -12.93
CA ARG A 123 -3.73 -3.41 -13.74
C ARG A 123 -4.48 -4.69 -13.37
N GLU A 124 -3.76 -5.81 -13.29
CA GLU A 124 -4.35 -7.09 -12.92
C GLU A 124 -4.99 -7.07 -11.53
N LEU A 125 -4.34 -6.44 -10.55
CA LEU A 125 -4.87 -6.29 -9.20
C LEU A 125 -6.16 -5.45 -9.17
N ILE A 126 -6.21 -4.36 -9.94
CA ILE A 126 -7.41 -3.53 -10.05
C ILE A 126 -8.55 -4.32 -10.72
N ASP A 127 -8.28 -4.97 -11.85
CA ASP A 127 -9.30 -5.68 -12.62
C ASP A 127 -9.87 -6.86 -11.83
N SER A 128 -8.99 -7.69 -11.25
CA SER A 128 -9.40 -8.82 -10.42
C SER A 128 -10.10 -8.39 -9.14
N GLY A 129 -9.64 -7.30 -8.51
CA GLY A 129 -10.27 -6.68 -7.34
C GLY A 129 -11.69 -6.20 -7.65
N ASN A 130 -11.88 -5.49 -8.76
CA ASN A 130 -13.19 -5.01 -9.21
C ASN A 130 -14.16 -6.17 -9.47
N VAL A 131 -13.71 -7.22 -10.17
CA VAL A 131 -14.53 -8.42 -10.42
C VAL A 131 -14.94 -9.10 -9.12
N LYS A 132 -14.01 -9.23 -8.16
CA LYS A 132 -14.29 -9.81 -6.85
C LYS A 132 -15.32 -9.00 -6.07
N LEU A 133 -15.13 -7.68 -5.98
CA LEU A 133 -16.04 -6.79 -5.27
C LEU A 133 -17.45 -6.77 -5.88
N MET A 134 -17.55 -6.77 -7.22
CA MET A 134 -18.85 -6.87 -7.90
C MET A 134 -19.54 -8.21 -7.63
N ARG A 135 -18.79 -9.32 -7.61
CA ARG A 135 -19.34 -10.65 -7.27
C ARG A 135 -19.82 -10.71 -5.83
N GLU A 136 -19.05 -10.16 -4.89
CA GLU A 136 -19.44 -10.08 -3.48
C GLU A 136 -20.73 -9.27 -3.33
N HIS A 137 -20.83 -8.11 -3.99
CA HIS A 137 -22.03 -7.28 -3.98
C HIS A 137 -23.26 -7.98 -4.59
N ALA A 138 -23.08 -8.67 -5.73
CA ALA A 138 -24.14 -9.46 -6.34
C ALA A 138 -24.62 -10.58 -5.41
N ASN A 139 -23.70 -11.32 -4.77
CA ASN A 139 -24.05 -12.38 -3.84
C ASN A 139 -24.83 -11.86 -2.61
N ILE A 140 -24.51 -10.68 -2.11
CA ILE A 140 -25.27 -10.03 -1.03
C ILE A 140 -26.68 -9.63 -1.52
N SER A 141 -26.75 -9.06 -2.72
CA SER A 141 -28.02 -8.55 -3.28
C SER A 141 -28.99 -9.69 -3.59
N PHE A 142 -28.51 -10.79 -4.19
CA PHE A 142 -29.32 -11.94 -4.56
C PHE A 142 -29.46 -12.98 -3.43
N GLY A 143 -28.56 -12.97 -2.44
CA GLY A 143 -28.67 -13.83 -1.24
C GLY A 143 -29.72 -13.34 -0.23
N ASN A 144 -30.12 -12.07 -0.30
CA ASN A 144 -31.19 -11.51 0.53
C ASN A 144 -32.61 -11.78 -0.03
N ASP A 145 -32.75 -12.31 -1.25
CA ASP A 145 -34.06 -12.57 -1.89
C ASP A 145 -34.76 -13.84 -1.39
N GLU A 146 -34.10 -14.74 -0.64
CA GLU A 146 -34.77 -15.93 -0.08
C GLU A 146 -35.76 -15.61 1.07
N ASN A 147 -35.86 -14.35 1.52
CA ASN A 147 -36.82 -13.92 2.55
C ASN A 147 -38.06 -13.18 2.02
N VAL A 148 -38.24 -13.05 0.71
CA VAL A 148 -39.49 -12.50 0.15
C VAL A 148 -40.28 -13.64 -0.51
N ARG A 149 -41.08 -14.34 0.30
CA ARG A 149 -42.14 -15.22 -0.23
C ARG A 149 -43.15 -14.33 -0.96
N PRO A 150 -43.51 -14.58 -2.23
CA PRO A 150 -44.61 -13.88 -2.86
C PRO A 150 -45.91 -14.30 -2.14
N GLY A 151 -46.45 -13.37 -1.34
CA GLY A 151 -47.76 -13.51 -0.74
C GLY A 151 -48.81 -13.57 -1.84
N SER A 152 -49.51 -14.72 -1.87
CA SER A 152 -50.69 -15.04 -2.67
C SER A 152 -51.58 -13.82 -2.96
N GLU A 153 -51.78 -13.51 -4.25
CA GLU A 153 -52.88 -12.67 -4.70
C GLU A 153 -54.22 -13.31 -4.29
N GLY A 154 -55.09 -12.52 -3.67
CA GLY A 154 -56.44 -12.95 -3.32
C GLY A 154 -57.26 -11.87 -2.62
N GLY A 155 -58.16 -11.22 -3.37
CA GLY A 155 -59.45 -10.81 -2.83
C GLY A 155 -59.67 -9.32 -2.49
N SER A 156 -60.10 -8.56 -3.51
CA SER A 156 -61.24 -7.62 -3.52
C SER A 156 -61.78 -7.04 -2.20
N GLY A 157 -61.81 -5.71 -2.10
CA GLY A 157 -62.91 -4.99 -1.43
C GLY A 157 -62.58 -3.65 -0.79
N GLY A 158 -63.17 -2.57 -1.32
CA GLY A 158 -63.69 -1.46 -0.50
C GLY A 158 -62.89 -0.16 -0.46
N THR A 159 -63.37 0.82 -1.22
CA THR A 159 -63.18 2.27 -1.02
C THR A 159 -63.63 2.71 0.38
N ASP A 160 -62.94 3.66 1.04
CA ASP A 160 -63.40 5.05 1.20
C ASP A 160 -62.50 5.89 2.15
N GLN A 161 -62.38 7.16 1.78
CA GLN A 161 -61.99 8.41 2.47
C GLN A 161 -61.31 8.43 3.86
N GLY A 162 -60.29 9.30 3.99
CA GLY A 162 -59.86 9.86 5.28
C GLY A 162 -58.65 10.79 5.15
N THR A 163 -58.83 12.06 5.47
CA THR A 163 -57.95 13.21 5.19
C THR A 163 -56.81 13.41 6.19
N SER A 164 -55.91 14.35 5.83
CA SER A 164 -55.05 15.20 6.68
C SER A 164 -53.61 14.69 6.89
N ARG A 165 -52.57 15.53 6.99
CA ARG A 165 -52.32 16.96 6.77
C ARG A 165 -50.83 17.10 7.11
N TRP A 166 -49.99 17.58 6.21
CA TRP A 166 -48.58 17.82 6.50
C TRP A 166 -48.47 18.91 7.58
N GLY A 167 -47.92 18.53 8.74
CA GLY A 167 -47.62 19.39 9.87
C GLY A 167 -46.11 19.41 10.08
N ASN A 168 -45.57 20.61 9.92
CA ASN A 168 -44.19 21.03 10.11
C ASN A 168 -43.93 21.23 11.62
N ASP A 169 -42.94 20.56 12.18
CA ASP A 169 -42.40 20.87 13.51
C ASP A 169 -40.99 21.44 13.35
N GLY A 170 -40.77 22.60 13.99
CA GLY A 170 -39.55 23.40 13.94
C GLY A 170 -38.59 23.17 15.08
#